data_AF-A0A944NA24-F1
#
_entry.id   AF-A0A944NA24-F1
#
_cell.length_a   1.000
_cell.length_b   1.000
_cell.length_c   1.000
_cell.angle_alpha   90.00
_cell.angle_beta   90.00
_cell.angle_gamma   90.00
#
_symmetry.space_group_name_H-M   'P 1'
#
loop_
_entity.id
_entity.type
_entity.pdbx_description
1 polymer ?
#
loop_
_entity_poly.entity_id
_entity_poly.type
_entity_poly.pdbx_seq_one_letter_code
_entity_poly.pdbx_strand_id
1 'polypeptide(L)'
;MSEKQNSIKKFSPPSKTFCVLPWIHLCTRPNGHLRVCCTANASSVGPTQDKKYGGEVGILKQDGGVPANLNTTDLMSSWNNSYMRHIRLQMLQGLKPPSCLKCFKEEECGHQSKRNWETAFWANRIDIDQLLLDTKDDGAVPPQISYIDLRMGTKCNLKCIMCSPHDSSLWIPDWQELYPLIENTNLKENMQWSNKGKYDGATYNWHQNNPKFWQQLYQQIPNLHQLYFAGGESTIIEEHYSLLEECIKRGYAKNIQLRYNSNGVELPTRLFDLWEKFRDVRFHYSVDSIGRMNDYIRFPFAWQDTVKQFWHLDNNAPDNVEITTACAVSALNIYYLPDFVRWKVSQNFKRVNLWPSGAGLINWHFVYHPVHLNVKVLPNWFKQQCREKYEEFYPWMVENWELAGAPSQHDFTTSKFGLKRMEGMINFMCAEDWSVRMPEFKEYIIRMDKIRSTNFQEIFPEMAELID
;
A
#
# COMPACT_ATOMS: atom_id res chain seq x y z
N MET A 1 15.08 -13.50 -23.67
CA MET A 1 15.98 -12.45 -24.19
C MET A 1 16.62 -11.73 -23.01
N SER A 2 17.96 -11.82 -22.97
CA SER A 2 18.94 -11.23 -22.03
C SER A 2 18.59 -11.14 -20.54
N GLU A 3 19.12 -12.09 -19.78
CA GLU A 3 19.55 -11.90 -18.39
C GLU A 3 20.51 -10.71 -18.31
N LYS A 4 20.01 -9.52 -17.95
CA LYS A 4 20.85 -8.53 -17.29
C LYS A 4 20.90 -8.93 -15.82
N GLN A 5 21.91 -9.72 -15.46
CA GLN A 5 22.46 -9.67 -14.10
C GLN A 5 22.86 -8.22 -13.85
N ASN A 6 21.95 -7.43 -13.28
CA ASN A 6 22.27 -6.10 -12.77
C ASN A 6 23.31 -6.32 -11.67
N SER A 7 24.57 -6.02 -11.97
CA SER A 7 25.58 -5.78 -10.95
C SER A 7 25.03 -4.66 -10.07
N ILE A 8 24.52 -5.01 -8.89
CA ILE A 8 24.03 -4.03 -7.92
C ILE A 8 25.21 -3.10 -7.64
N LYS A 9 25.13 -1.83 -8.03
CA LYS A 9 26.10 -0.82 -7.59
C LYS A 9 26.13 -0.95 -6.07
N LYS A 10 27.29 -1.25 -5.49
CA LYS A 10 27.45 -1.39 -4.04
C LYS A 10 27.31 0.00 -3.42
N PHE A 11 26.07 0.45 -3.27
CA PHE A 11 25.72 1.72 -2.67
C PHE A 11 25.99 1.65 -1.17
N SER A 12 26.87 2.53 -0.68
CA SER A 12 27.08 2.71 0.74
C SER A 12 26.24 3.92 1.18
N PRO A 13 25.15 3.72 1.96
CA PRO A 13 24.33 4.84 2.39
C PRO A 13 25.15 5.80 3.27
N PRO A 14 24.87 7.11 3.23
CA PRO A 14 25.59 8.11 4.03
C PRO A 14 25.37 7.95 5.54
N SER A 15 24.31 7.23 5.94
CA SER A 15 24.05 6.88 7.33
C SER A 15 23.27 5.57 7.44
N LYS A 16 23.21 4.97 8.64
CA LYS A 16 22.39 3.77 8.90
C LYS A 16 20.89 4.02 8.79
N THR A 17 20.43 5.26 8.93
CA THR A 17 19.01 5.64 8.90
C THR A 17 18.55 6.19 7.55
N PHE A 18 19.47 6.30 6.58
CA PHE A 18 19.19 6.84 5.27
C PHE A 18 18.04 6.12 4.56
N CYS A 19 17.19 6.91 3.92
CA CYS A 19 16.14 6.48 3.01
C CYS A 19 16.20 7.43 1.82
N VAL A 20 16.20 6.93 0.60
CA VAL A 20 16.26 7.80 -0.59
C VAL A 20 14.96 8.60 -0.82
N LEU A 21 13.82 8.13 -0.32
CA LEU A 21 12.50 8.67 -0.66
C LEU A 21 12.36 10.19 -0.40
N PRO A 22 12.83 10.77 0.73
CA PRO A 22 12.71 12.22 0.94
C PRO A 22 13.42 13.09 -0.11
N TRP A 23 14.34 12.53 -0.91
CA TRP A 23 15.03 13.23 -2.00
C TRP A 23 14.33 13.12 -3.35
N ILE A 24 13.46 12.13 -3.55
CA ILE A 24 13.00 11.77 -4.91
C ILE A 24 11.49 11.56 -5.03
N HIS A 25 10.79 11.48 -3.89
CA HIS A 25 9.43 10.96 -3.82
C HIS A 25 8.42 11.97 -3.28
N LEU A 26 7.31 12.12 -3.98
CA LEU A 26 6.12 12.84 -3.53
C LEU A 26 4.96 11.85 -3.30
N CYS A 27 4.26 11.96 -2.18
CA CYS A 27 3.10 11.11 -1.87
C CYS A 27 1.91 11.93 -1.37
N THR A 28 0.74 11.71 -1.95
CA THR A 28 -0.50 12.36 -1.53
C THR A 28 -1.44 11.43 -0.74
N ARG A 29 -2.32 12.03 0.06
CA ARG A 29 -3.54 11.43 0.58
C ARG A 29 -4.70 11.66 -0.37
N PRO A 30 -5.77 10.87 -0.26
CA PRO A 30 -7.04 11.17 -0.92
C PRO A 30 -7.52 12.61 -0.69
N ASN A 31 -7.33 13.18 0.49
CA ASN A 31 -7.74 14.56 0.81
C ASN A 31 -6.74 15.65 0.40
N GLY A 32 -5.66 15.29 -0.31
CA GLY A 32 -4.62 16.23 -0.77
C GLY A 32 -3.48 16.49 0.21
N HIS A 33 -3.52 15.95 1.44
CA HIS A 33 -2.36 16.03 2.35
C HIS A 33 -1.13 15.37 1.74
N LEU A 34 0.01 16.06 1.79
CA LEU A 34 1.29 15.51 1.39
C LEU A 34 1.94 14.74 2.53
N ARG A 35 2.64 13.65 2.21
CA ARG A 35 3.28 12.76 3.18
C ARG A 35 4.71 12.43 2.79
N VAL A 36 5.55 12.15 3.80
CA VAL A 36 6.95 11.74 3.60
C VAL A 36 7.02 10.48 2.74
N CYS A 37 6.15 9.51 3.05
CA CYS A 37 5.86 8.36 2.21
C CYS A 37 4.52 7.74 2.63
N CYS A 38 4.02 6.81 1.84
CA CYS A 38 2.77 6.09 2.12
C CYS A 38 2.77 5.34 3.47
N THR A 39 3.94 4.94 3.97
CA THR A 39 4.10 4.16 5.20
C THR A 39 4.15 5.02 6.46
N ALA A 40 4.43 6.31 6.32
CA ALA A 40 4.86 7.15 7.44
C ALA A 40 3.79 7.31 8.54
N ASN A 41 2.52 7.42 8.17
CA ASN A 41 1.43 7.58 9.14
C ASN A 41 1.22 6.35 10.04
N ALA A 42 1.64 5.17 9.59
CA ALA A 42 1.53 3.97 10.42
C ALA A 42 2.58 3.93 11.56
N SER A 43 3.50 4.90 11.63
CA SER A 43 4.49 5.01 12.72
C SER A 43 3.88 5.40 14.08
N SER A 44 2.66 5.93 14.10
CA SER A 44 1.92 6.25 15.34
C SER A 44 0.89 5.20 15.74
N VAL A 45 0.87 4.03 15.08
CA VAL A 45 -0.06 2.94 15.38
C VAL A 45 0.55 1.98 16.42
N GLY A 46 -0.25 1.58 17.41
CA GLY A 46 0.18 0.69 18.49
C GLY A 46 -0.98 0.02 19.26
N PRO A 47 -0.67 -0.72 20.34
CA PRO A 47 -1.66 -1.44 21.15
C PRO A 47 -2.64 -0.50 21.88
N THR A 48 -2.24 0.74 22.15
CA THR A 48 -3.07 1.75 22.83
C THR A 48 -3.23 3.01 21.97
N GLN A 49 -4.10 3.93 22.40
CA GLN A 49 -4.31 5.24 21.75
C GLN A 49 -3.16 6.25 22.02
N ASP A 50 -1.96 5.78 22.39
CA ASP A 50 -0.85 6.65 22.78
C ASP A 50 -0.25 7.41 21.58
N LYS A 51 -0.80 8.60 21.31
CA LYS A 51 -0.35 9.50 20.24
C LYS A 51 0.97 10.22 20.61
N LYS A 52 2.00 9.50 21.04
CA LYS A 52 3.31 10.05 21.45
C LYS A 52 3.89 11.05 20.45
N TYR A 53 3.65 10.84 19.15
CA TYR A 53 4.11 11.69 18.06
C TYR A 53 2.95 12.33 17.25
N GLY A 54 1.73 12.28 17.78
CA GLY A 54 0.51 12.71 17.10
C GLY A 54 -0.07 11.67 16.12
N GLY A 55 -1.36 11.79 15.79
CA GLY A 55 -2.06 10.87 14.88
C GLY A 55 -1.74 11.04 13.39
N GLU A 56 -0.99 12.08 13.04
CA GLU A 56 -0.64 12.46 11.67
C GLU A 56 0.88 12.62 11.48
N VAL A 57 1.66 11.78 12.16
CA VAL A 57 3.13 11.89 12.23
C VAL A 57 3.83 11.90 10.86
N GLY A 58 3.22 11.35 9.82
CA GLY A 58 3.78 11.32 8.46
C GLY A 58 3.31 12.42 7.51
N ILE A 59 2.39 13.30 7.94
CA ILE A 59 1.91 14.44 7.15
C ILE A 59 2.97 15.54 7.16
N LEU A 60 3.30 16.08 5.99
CA LEU A 60 4.15 17.26 5.87
C LEU A 60 3.45 18.44 6.51
N LYS A 61 4.20 19.25 7.28
CA LYS A 61 3.67 20.46 7.92
C LYS A 61 4.40 21.69 7.40
N GLN A 62 3.65 22.76 7.22
CA GLN A 62 4.18 24.10 6.98
C GLN A 62 4.71 24.71 8.28
N ASP A 63 5.38 25.85 8.16
CA ASP A 63 5.74 26.68 9.31
C ASP A 63 4.45 27.10 10.04
N GLY A 64 4.40 26.91 11.35
CA GLY A 64 3.17 27.05 12.15
C GLY A 64 2.37 25.76 12.35
N GLY A 65 2.80 24.63 11.76
CA GLY A 65 2.27 23.30 12.07
C GLY A 65 1.04 22.86 11.27
N VAL A 66 0.54 23.71 10.37
CA VAL A 66 -0.59 23.40 9.48
C VAL A 66 -0.17 22.36 8.43
N PRO A 67 -0.99 21.33 8.13
CA PRO A 67 -0.70 20.38 7.07
C PRO A 67 -0.38 21.04 5.72
N ALA A 68 0.62 20.53 5.02
CA ALA A 68 0.82 20.82 3.61
C ALA A 68 -0.21 20.02 2.80
N ASN A 69 -1.12 20.74 2.14
CA ASN A 69 -2.25 20.17 1.44
C ASN A 69 -2.36 20.80 0.04
N LEU A 70 -2.48 20.00 -1.01
CA LEU A 70 -2.61 20.50 -2.38
C LEU A 70 -3.86 21.36 -2.67
N ASN A 71 -4.81 21.46 -1.73
CA ASN A 71 -5.91 22.43 -1.77
C ASN A 71 -5.49 23.85 -1.34
N THR A 72 -4.46 23.98 -0.50
CA THR A 72 -4.07 25.25 0.16
C THR A 72 -2.60 25.61 -0.04
N THR A 73 -1.76 24.64 -0.39
CA THR A 73 -0.36 24.76 -0.75
C THR A 73 -0.11 24.21 -2.14
N ASP A 74 1.04 24.55 -2.73
CA ASP A 74 1.46 23.99 -4.01
C ASP A 74 2.54 22.92 -3.85
N LEU A 75 2.76 22.15 -4.92
CA LEU A 75 3.65 20.99 -4.94
C LEU A 75 5.09 21.43 -4.63
N MET A 76 5.57 22.51 -5.26
CA MET A 76 6.95 22.98 -5.12
C MET A 76 7.23 23.59 -3.74
N SER A 77 6.30 24.37 -3.18
CA SER A 77 6.46 24.91 -1.83
C SER A 77 6.48 23.80 -0.77
N SER A 78 5.73 22.72 -0.99
CA SER A 78 5.71 21.57 -0.10
C SER A 78 6.96 20.67 -0.22
N TRP A 79 7.58 20.60 -1.41
CA TRP A 79 8.77 19.76 -1.68
C TRP A 79 9.98 20.09 -0.80
N ASN A 80 10.19 21.39 -0.52
CA ASN A 80 11.31 21.89 0.29
C ASN A 80 10.82 22.67 1.52
N ASN A 81 9.66 22.33 2.06
CA ASN A 81 9.23 22.92 3.32
C ASN A 81 10.19 22.53 4.47
N SER A 82 10.10 23.25 5.59
CA SER A 82 10.93 23.04 6.77
C SER A 82 10.89 21.58 7.26
N TYR A 83 9.72 20.95 7.21
CA TYR A 83 9.51 19.57 7.60
C TYR A 83 10.33 18.57 6.77
N MET A 84 10.28 18.65 5.43
CA MET A 84 11.05 17.76 4.53
C MET A 84 12.55 17.98 4.66
N ARG A 85 12.98 19.26 4.74
CA ARG A 85 14.38 19.62 4.95
C ARG A 85 14.93 19.04 6.25
N HIS A 86 14.16 19.16 7.34
CA HIS A 86 14.54 18.59 8.63
C HIS A 86 14.65 17.06 8.59
N ILE A 87 13.74 16.36 7.90
CA ILE A 87 13.83 14.91 7.73
C ILE A 87 15.12 14.49 7.01
N ARG A 88 15.48 15.19 5.93
CA ARG A 88 16.72 14.92 5.20
C ARG A 88 17.95 15.10 6.10
N LEU A 89 18.02 16.21 6.84
CA LEU A 89 19.11 16.48 7.79
C LEU A 89 19.18 15.43 8.91
N GLN A 90 18.05 15.05 9.51
CA GLN A 90 18.00 13.99 10.51
C GLN A 90 18.56 12.67 9.97
N MET A 91 18.15 12.27 8.76
CA MET A 91 18.66 11.05 8.13
C MET A 91 20.16 11.15 7.84
N LEU A 92 20.67 12.29 7.36
CA LEU A 92 22.11 12.47 7.13
C LEU A 92 22.93 12.41 8.43
N GLN A 93 22.36 12.88 9.54
CA GLN A 93 22.97 12.81 10.87
C GLN A 93 22.82 11.42 11.54
N GLY A 94 22.21 10.45 10.88
CA GLY A 94 21.99 9.11 11.45
C GLY A 94 20.86 9.03 12.48
N LEU A 95 20.00 10.05 12.57
CA LEU A 95 18.83 10.07 13.44
C LEU A 95 17.65 9.36 12.77
N LYS A 96 16.74 8.79 13.58
CA LYS A 96 15.49 8.14 13.12
C LYS A 96 14.33 9.15 13.19
N PRO A 97 13.81 9.69 12.07
CA PRO A 97 12.68 10.60 12.11
C PRO A 97 11.43 9.90 12.67
N PRO A 98 10.60 10.57 13.52
CA PRO A 98 9.38 9.99 14.07
C PRO A 98 8.42 9.42 13.02
N SER A 99 8.32 10.09 11.87
CA SER A 99 7.50 9.66 10.72
C SER A 99 7.96 8.33 10.11
N CYS A 100 9.19 7.91 10.38
CA CYS A 100 9.81 6.73 9.76
C CYS A 100 9.95 5.53 10.72
N LEU A 101 9.54 5.67 12.00
CA LEU A 101 9.76 4.66 13.04
C LEU A 101 9.18 3.27 12.70
N LYS A 102 8.09 3.21 11.94
CA LYS A 102 7.54 1.92 11.49
C LYS A 102 8.55 1.07 10.72
N CYS A 103 9.31 1.65 9.78
CA CYS A 103 10.29 0.89 9.00
C CYS A 103 11.36 0.27 9.90
N PHE A 104 11.80 0.99 10.94
CA PHE A 104 12.78 0.49 11.89
C PHE A 104 12.21 -0.64 12.76
N LYS A 105 10.94 -0.57 13.18
CA LYS A 105 10.27 -1.68 13.88
C LYS A 105 10.15 -2.93 13.00
N GLU A 106 9.82 -2.78 11.72
CA GLU A 106 9.81 -3.90 10.76
C GLU A 106 11.20 -4.54 10.66
N GLU A 107 12.26 -3.72 10.53
CA GLU A 107 13.66 -4.17 10.46
C GLU A 107 14.10 -4.94 11.71
N GLU A 108 13.71 -4.47 12.90
CA GLU A 108 14.01 -5.10 14.20
C GLU A 108 13.39 -6.51 14.32
N CYS A 109 12.31 -6.80 13.59
CA CYS A 109 11.68 -8.12 13.51
C CYS A 109 12.21 -8.98 12.34
N GLY A 110 13.29 -8.56 11.67
CA GLY A 110 13.86 -9.28 10.53
C GLY A 110 13.14 -9.06 9.19
N HIS A 111 12.19 -8.12 9.12
CA HIS A 111 11.52 -7.76 7.86
C HIS A 111 12.32 -6.77 7.03
N GLN A 112 12.23 -6.92 5.71
CA GLN A 112 12.71 -5.89 4.79
C GLN A 112 11.70 -4.73 4.72
N SER A 113 12.02 -3.62 5.38
CA SER A 113 11.17 -2.42 5.40
C SER A 113 11.08 -1.68 4.06
N LYS A 114 10.10 -0.78 3.95
CA LYS A 114 9.97 0.10 2.78
C LYS A 114 11.21 0.92 2.47
N ARG A 115 11.83 1.47 3.51
CA ARG A 115 13.06 2.25 3.41
C ARG A 115 14.17 1.47 2.69
N ASN A 116 14.42 0.25 3.13
CA ASN A 116 15.55 -0.54 2.64
C ASN A 116 15.32 -1.03 1.21
N TRP A 117 14.12 -1.50 0.88
CA TRP A 117 13.86 -1.97 -0.48
C TRP A 117 13.79 -0.84 -1.50
N GLU A 118 13.15 0.31 -1.16
CA GLU A 118 13.10 1.47 -2.06
C GLU A 118 14.51 2.02 -2.29
N THR A 119 15.32 2.16 -1.24
CA THR A 119 16.71 2.66 -1.39
C THR A 119 17.53 1.75 -2.30
N ALA A 120 17.45 0.43 -2.13
CA ALA A 120 18.13 -0.52 -3.02
C ALA A 120 17.59 -0.49 -4.46
N PHE A 121 16.28 -0.33 -4.63
CA PHE A 121 15.62 -0.24 -5.93
C PHE A 121 16.06 1.02 -6.70
N TRP A 122 16.09 2.16 -6.03
CA TRP A 122 16.43 3.45 -6.64
C TRP A 122 17.93 3.65 -6.81
N ALA A 123 18.80 3.06 -5.98
CA ALA A 123 20.24 3.14 -6.13
C ALA A 123 20.77 2.65 -7.50
N ASN A 124 19.98 1.85 -8.22
CA ASN A 124 20.32 1.37 -9.57
C ASN A 124 19.61 2.17 -10.69
N ARG A 125 18.86 3.21 -10.36
CA ARG A 125 17.99 3.95 -11.29
C ARG A 125 18.26 5.45 -11.33
N ILE A 126 18.87 5.99 -10.29
CA ILE A 126 19.19 7.40 -10.12
C ILE A 126 20.59 7.55 -9.53
N ASP A 127 21.17 8.73 -9.69
CA ASP A 127 22.46 9.09 -9.09
C ASP A 127 22.26 9.64 -7.67
N ILE A 128 22.29 8.74 -6.69
CA ILE A 128 22.14 9.12 -5.28
C ILE A 128 23.32 10.00 -4.81
N ASP A 129 24.53 9.75 -5.31
CA ASP A 129 25.70 10.54 -4.92
C ASP A 129 25.55 11.99 -5.39
N GLN A 130 25.07 12.20 -6.62
CA GLN A 130 24.75 13.54 -7.10
C GLN A 130 23.62 14.20 -6.30
N LEU A 131 22.55 13.47 -5.95
CA LEU A 131 21.48 14.01 -5.11
C LEU A 131 21.99 14.48 -3.74
N LEU A 132 22.96 13.76 -3.16
CA LEU A 132 23.59 14.13 -1.90
C LEU A 132 24.48 15.36 -2.06
N LEU A 133 25.25 15.46 -3.16
CA LEU A 133 26.05 16.64 -3.48
C LEU A 133 25.20 17.89 -3.73
N ASP A 134 24.04 17.72 -4.36
CA ASP A 134 23.08 18.80 -4.64
C ASP A 134 22.25 19.20 -3.40
N THR A 135 22.33 18.44 -2.31
CA THR A 135 21.66 18.76 -1.05
C THR A 135 22.37 19.91 -0.37
N LYS A 136 21.67 21.02 -0.17
CA LYS A 136 22.20 22.18 0.55
C LYS A 136 22.35 21.89 2.04
N ASP A 137 23.20 22.64 2.73
CA ASP A 137 23.42 22.58 4.19
C ASP A 137 22.13 22.67 5.00
N ASP A 138 21.15 23.35 4.44
CA ASP A 138 19.87 23.63 5.04
C ASP A 138 18.82 22.53 4.78
N GLY A 139 19.21 21.46 4.07
CA GLY A 139 18.41 20.28 3.71
C GLY A 139 17.58 20.44 2.42
N ALA A 140 17.65 21.58 1.73
CA ALA A 140 16.91 21.77 0.48
C ALA A 140 17.58 21.00 -0.68
N VAL A 141 16.75 20.48 -1.59
CA VAL A 141 17.21 19.73 -2.78
C VAL A 141 16.53 20.28 -4.04
N PRO A 142 17.17 20.23 -5.22
CA PRO A 142 16.52 20.63 -6.47
C PRO A 142 15.21 19.85 -6.71
N PRO A 143 14.17 20.47 -7.31
CA PRO A 143 12.92 19.78 -7.62
C PRO A 143 13.10 18.92 -8.88
N GLN A 144 13.76 17.77 -8.71
CA GLN A 144 13.94 16.73 -9.72
C GLN A 144 13.22 15.46 -9.26
N ILE A 145 11.89 15.52 -9.23
CA ILE A 145 11.08 14.45 -8.61
C ILE A 145 11.06 13.23 -9.52
N SER A 146 11.64 12.12 -9.08
CA SER A 146 11.70 10.87 -9.85
C SER A 146 10.51 9.94 -9.64
N TYR A 147 9.82 10.07 -8.51
CA TYR A 147 8.77 9.16 -8.08
C TYR A 147 7.58 9.91 -7.50
N ILE A 148 6.38 9.69 -8.04
CA ILE A 148 5.15 10.29 -7.50
C ILE A 148 4.10 9.22 -7.19
N ASP A 149 3.65 9.15 -5.95
CA ASP A 149 2.48 8.40 -5.44
C ASP A 149 1.27 9.35 -5.37
N LEU A 150 0.33 9.17 -6.31
CA LEU A 150 -0.88 9.98 -6.43
C LEU A 150 -2.10 9.22 -5.94
N ARG A 151 -2.83 9.87 -5.01
CA ARG A 151 -4.13 9.49 -4.48
C ARG A 151 -5.17 10.57 -4.75
N MET A 152 -5.79 10.51 -5.92
CA MET A 152 -6.68 11.55 -6.45
C MET A 152 -8.09 11.43 -5.87
N GLY A 153 -8.23 11.63 -4.56
CA GLY A 153 -9.53 11.57 -3.91
C GLY A 153 -9.98 10.17 -3.49
N THR A 154 -11.25 10.09 -3.11
CA THR A 154 -11.90 8.90 -2.56
C THR A 154 -12.88 8.26 -3.53
N LYS A 155 -13.02 8.77 -4.76
CA LYS A 155 -13.87 8.16 -5.77
C LYS A 155 -13.41 6.72 -5.99
N CYS A 156 -14.23 5.76 -5.59
CA CYS A 156 -13.98 4.33 -5.67
C CYS A 156 -15.31 3.64 -5.92
N ASN A 157 -15.25 2.48 -6.55
CA ASN A 157 -16.40 1.62 -6.85
C ASN A 157 -16.55 0.44 -5.87
N LEU A 158 -15.69 0.35 -4.84
CA LEU A 158 -15.81 -0.60 -3.72
C LEU A 158 -15.90 0.11 -2.37
N LYS A 159 -16.37 -0.61 -1.36
CA LYS A 159 -16.36 -0.20 0.05
C LYS A 159 -15.74 -1.30 0.92
N CYS A 160 -14.50 -1.68 0.62
CA CYS A 160 -13.77 -2.74 1.32
C CYS A 160 -13.80 -2.55 2.85
N ILE A 161 -13.88 -3.62 3.63
CA ILE A 161 -14.14 -3.56 5.08
C ILE A 161 -13.04 -2.88 5.89
N MET A 162 -11.82 -2.76 5.36
CA MET A 162 -10.73 -2.02 6.01
C MET A 162 -10.67 -0.54 5.59
N CYS A 163 -11.48 -0.12 4.62
CA CYS A 163 -11.54 1.26 4.17
C CYS A 163 -12.42 2.11 5.08
N SER A 164 -12.42 3.41 4.81
CA SER A 164 -13.28 4.40 5.48
C SER A 164 -13.74 5.45 4.46
N PRO A 165 -14.57 6.43 4.85
CA PRO A 165 -14.88 7.59 4.00
C PRO A 165 -13.63 8.38 3.54
N HIS A 166 -12.48 8.19 4.21
CA HIS A 166 -11.20 8.77 3.78
C HIS A 166 -10.56 8.06 2.59
N ASP A 167 -11.05 6.88 2.21
CA ASP A 167 -10.46 6.01 1.18
C ASP A 167 -11.48 5.70 0.06
N SER A 168 -12.76 5.57 0.39
CA SER A 168 -13.84 5.35 -0.58
C SER A 168 -15.06 6.22 -0.30
N SER A 169 -15.56 6.91 -1.32
CA SER A 169 -16.81 7.67 -1.26
C SER A 169 -18.04 6.77 -1.07
N LEU A 170 -17.98 5.50 -1.49
CA LEU A 170 -19.06 4.52 -1.24
C LEU A 170 -19.12 4.06 0.21
N TRP A 171 -18.12 4.38 1.02
CA TRP A 171 -18.13 4.09 2.45
C TRP A 171 -18.95 5.11 3.26
N ILE A 172 -19.32 6.27 2.68
CA ILE A 172 -20.03 7.32 3.40
C ILE A 172 -21.36 6.82 4.02
N PRO A 173 -22.24 6.10 3.28
CA PRO A 173 -23.47 5.57 3.86
C PRO A 173 -23.23 4.59 5.01
N ASP A 174 -22.32 3.62 4.83
CA ASP A 174 -21.96 2.65 5.87
C ASP A 174 -21.45 3.35 7.13
N TRP A 175 -20.63 4.38 6.97
CA TRP A 175 -20.12 5.17 8.10
C TRP A 175 -21.22 5.96 8.82
N GLN A 176 -22.17 6.55 8.06
CA GLN A 176 -23.29 7.30 8.64
C GLN A 176 -24.19 6.42 9.50
N GLU A 177 -24.36 5.16 9.12
CA GLU A 177 -25.10 4.17 9.91
C GLU A 177 -24.26 3.61 11.07
N LEU A 178 -22.99 3.28 10.82
CA LEU A 178 -22.09 2.69 11.83
C LEU A 178 -21.75 3.66 12.96
N TYR A 179 -21.29 4.87 12.64
CA TYR A 179 -20.62 5.76 13.60
C TYR A 179 -21.48 6.15 14.81
N PRO A 180 -22.78 6.48 14.66
CA PRO A 180 -23.66 6.75 15.79
C PRO A 180 -23.83 5.55 16.72
N LEU A 181 -23.76 4.35 16.14
CA LEU A 181 -23.96 3.10 16.85
C LEU A 181 -22.72 2.69 17.67
N ILE A 182 -21.51 3.16 17.34
CA ILE A 182 -20.28 2.77 18.06
C ILE A 182 -20.33 3.22 19.53
N GLU A 183 -20.18 2.25 20.42
CA GLU A 183 -20.11 2.36 21.88
C GLU A 183 -18.66 2.37 22.39
N ASN A 184 -17.78 1.53 21.83
CA ASN A 184 -16.37 1.52 22.20
C ASN A 184 -15.70 2.85 21.85
N THR A 185 -15.17 3.55 22.86
CA THR A 185 -14.58 4.87 22.72
C THR A 185 -13.35 4.89 21.81
N ASN A 186 -12.49 3.86 21.87
CA ASN A 186 -11.32 3.75 21.02
C ASN A 186 -11.71 3.52 19.56
N LEU A 187 -12.67 2.62 19.31
CA LEU A 187 -13.19 2.38 17.97
C LEU A 187 -13.81 3.66 17.41
N LYS A 188 -14.58 4.39 18.22
CA LYS A 188 -15.21 5.66 17.84
C LYS A 188 -14.18 6.70 17.46
N GLU A 189 -13.10 6.82 18.23
CA GLU A 189 -11.99 7.72 17.93
C GLU A 189 -11.28 7.35 16.62
N ASN A 190 -11.02 6.05 16.39
CA ASN A 190 -10.36 5.57 15.17
C ASN A 190 -11.21 5.70 13.91
N MET A 191 -12.53 5.69 14.06
CA MET A 191 -13.50 5.81 12.96
C MET A 191 -13.96 7.26 12.76
N GLN A 192 -13.27 8.26 13.33
CA GLN A 192 -13.65 9.66 13.17
C GLN A 192 -13.58 10.12 11.71
N TRP A 193 -14.71 10.64 11.26
CA TRP A 193 -14.85 11.41 10.04
C TRP A 193 -15.90 12.48 10.28
N SER A 194 -15.65 13.71 9.84
CA SER A 194 -16.59 14.81 10.04
C SER A 194 -16.34 15.90 9.01
N ASN A 195 -17.25 16.87 8.95
CA ASN A 195 -17.24 17.96 7.98
C ASN A 195 -17.02 17.51 6.51
N LYS A 196 -17.49 16.32 6.15
CA LYS A 196 -17.27 15.70 4.83
C LYS A 196 -15.78 15.61 4.42
N GLY A 197 -14.89 15.44 5.41
CA GLY A 197 -13.43 15.41 5.21
C GLY A 197 -12.79 16.78 4.99
N LYS A 198 -13.55 17.89 5.16
CA LYS A 198 -13.06 19.25 5.00
C LYS A 198 -12.42 19.77 6.29
N TYR A 199 -11.14 19.46 6.47
CA TYR A 199 -10.33 19.98 7.59
C TYR A 199 -9.12 20.70 7.03
N ASP A 200 -8.72 21.82 7.61
CA ASP A 200 -7.51 22.57 7.21
C ASP A 200 -7.46 22.90 5.70
N GLY A 201 -8.63 23.16 5.11
CA GLY A 201 -8.80 23.41 3.68
C GLY A 201 -8.74 22.17 2.77
N ALA A 202 -8.61 20.97 3.34
CA ALA A 202 -8.60 19.71 2.61
C ALA A 202 -9.93 19.44 1.91
N THR A 203 -9.87 18.92 0.70
CA THR A 203 -11.01 18.34 -0.01
C THR A 203 -10.57 17.11 -0.79
N TYR A 204 -11.48 16.14 -0.98
CA TYR A 204 -11.17 14.94 -1.78
C TYR A 204 -11.10 15.21 -3.28
N ASN A 205 -11.53 16.40 -3.74
CA ASN A 205 -11.50 16.79 -5.15
C ASN A 205 -10.33 17.75 -5.45
N TRP A 206 -9.27 17.73 -4.63
CA TRP A 206 -8.11 18.62 -4.74
C TRP A 206 -7.39 18.60 -6.08
N HIS A 207 -7.52 17.49 -6.82
CA HIS A 207 -6.95 17.30 -8.15
C HIS A 207 -7.80 17.96 -9.24
N GLN A 208 -9.09 18.19 -8.97
CA GLN A 208 -10.02 18.86 -9.87
C GLN A 208 -9.80 20.37 -9.80
N ASN A 209 -9.76 21.04 -10.95
CA ASN A 209 -9.62 22.49 -11.04
C ASN A 209 -8.39 23.07 -10.30
N ASN A 210 -7.27 22.33 -10.30
CA ASN A 210 -6.02 22.74 -9.66
C ASN A 210 -4.91 23.00 -10.70
N PRO A 211 -5.00 24.09 -11.49
CA PRO A 211 -4.08 24.33 -12.60
C PRO A 211 -2.64 24.51 -12.14
N LYS A 212 -2.41 25.08 -10.95
CA LYS A 212 -1.07 25.26 -10.38
C LYS A 212 -0.41 23.93 -10.07
N PHE A 213 -1.13 22.99 -9.44
CA PHE A 213 -0.63 21.64 -9.22
C PHE A 213 -0.28 20.94 -10.53
N TRP A 214 -1.20 20.93 -11.50
CA TRP A 214 -0.97 20.25 -12.78
C TRP A 214 0.19 20.86 -13.56
N GLN A 215 0.32 22.19 -13.58
CA GLN A 215 1.46 22.87 -14.19
C GLN A 215 2.79 22.42 -13.54
N GLN A 216 2.86 22.41 -12.21
CA GLN A 216 4.07 21.99 -11.48
C GLN A 216 4.36 20.50 -11.67
N LEU A 217 3.34 19.64 -11.66
CA LEU A 217 3.49 18.21 -11.93
C LEU A 217 4.02 17.98 -13.36
N TYR A 218 3.47 18.67 -14.35
CA TYR A 218 3.90 18.53 -15.74
C TYR A 218 5.32 19.04 -15.98
N GLN A 219 5.78 20.04 -15.23
CA GLN A 219 7.19 20.46 -15.23
C GLN A 219 8.13 19.35 -14.72
N GLN A 220 7.63 18.41 -13.92
CA GLN A 220 8.43 17.29 -13.40
C GLN A 220 8.47 16.09 -14.36
N ILE A 221 7.60 16.01 -15.37
CA ILE A 221 7.56 14.89 -16.33
C ILE A 221 8.94 14.50 -16.88
N PRO A 222 9.84 15.44 -17.25
CA PRO A 222 11.17 15.09 -17.74
C PRO A 222 12.04 14.31 -16.74
N ASN A 223 11.77 14.44 -15.44
CA ASN A 223 12.53 13.80 -14.36
C ASN A 223 11.88 12.49 -13.87
N LEU A 224 10.66 12.17 -14.33
CA LEU A 224 9.90 11.03 -13.80
C LEU A 224 10.48 9.70 -14.26
N HIS A 225 10.67 8.80 -13.29
CA HIS A 225 11.00 7.40 -13.51
C HIS A 225 9.84 6.46 -13.11
N GLN A 226 8.97 6.90 -12.20
CA GLN A 226 7.80 6.14 -11.76
C GLN A 226 6.62 7.03 -11.39
N LEU A 227 5.44 6.68 -11.91
CA LEU A 227 4.15 7.16 -11.44
C LEU A 227 3.44 6.00 -10.74
N TYR A 228 3.03 6.19 -9.50
CA TYR A 228 2.29 5.22 -8.71
C TYR A 228 0.89 5.74 -8.39
N PHE A 229 -0.11 4.96 -8.77
CA PHE A 229 -1.51 5.26 -8.57
C PHE A 229 -2.11 4.35 -7.48
N ALA A 230 -2.71 4.98 -6.48
CA ALA A 230 -3.42 4.34 -5.37
C ALA A 230 -4.52 5.30 -4.85
N GLY A 231 -5.16 5.00 -3.72
CA GLY A 231 -6.17 5.87 -3.11
C GLY A 231 -7.57 5.29 -3.24
N GLY A 232 -8.53 6.05 -3.77
CA GLY A 232 -9.77 5.49 -4.28
C GLY A 232 -9.50 4.50 -5.42
N GLU A 233 -10.20 4.62 -6.55
CA GLU A 233 -9.90 3.81 -7.73
C GLU A 233 -9.43 4.71 -8.87
N SER A 234 -8.13 4.65 -9.20
CA SER A 234 -7.53 5.57 -10.18
C SER A 234 -8.03 5.33 -11.61
N THR A 235 -8.41 4.08 -11.93
CA THR A 235 -8.86 3.70 -13.28
C THR A 235 -10.21 4.32 -13.68
N ILE A 236 -10.93 4.94 -12.74
CA ILE A 236 -12.21 5.63 -12.97
C ILE A 236 -12.14 7.15 -12.77
N ILE A 237 -10.93 7.72 -12.76
CA ILE A 237 -10.65 9.16 -12.60
C ILE A 237 -10.14 9.69 -13.94
N GLU A 238 -10.74 10.72 -14.53
CA GLU A 238 -10.31 11.20 -15.87
C GLU A 238 -8.95 11.90 -15.84
N GLU A 239 -8.61 12.60 -14.75
CA GLU A 239 -7.32 13.24 -14.59
C GLU A 239 -6.13 12.25 -14.56
N HIS A 240 -6.40 10.99 -14.21
CA HIS A 240 -5.42 9.90 -14.38
C HIS A 240 -5.05 9.72 -15.85
N TYR A 241 -6.04 9.62 -16.74
CA TYR A 241 -5.84 9.47 -18.18
C TYR A 241 -5.15 10.71 -18.78
N SER A 242 -5.57 11.92 -18.39
CA SER A 242 -4.94 13.16 -18.82
C SER A 242 -3.45 13.22 -18.49
N LEU A 243 -3.03 12.71 -17.32
CA LEU A 243 -1.63 12.63 -16.96
C LEU A 243 -0.87 11.64 -17.85
N LEU A 244 -1.44 10.45 -18.09
CA LEU A 244 -0.81 9.44 -18.95
C LEU A 244 -0.62 9.99 -20.37
N GLU A 245 -1.64 10.61 -20.92
CA GLU A 245 -1.63 11.23 -22.25
C GLU A 245 -0.60 12.37 -22.34
N GLU A 246 -0.49 13.22 -21.32
CA GLU A 246 0.50 14.30 -21.31
C GLU A 246 1.94 13.75 -21.23
N CYS A 247 2.18 12.66 -20.48
CA CYS A 247 3.48 11.98 -20.50
C CYS A 247 3.85 11.42 -21.89
N ILE A 248 2.87 10.86 -22.61
CA ILE A 248 3.04 10.36 -23.98
C ILE A 248 3.31 11.52 -24.94
N LYS A 249 2.47 12.56 -24.89
CA LYS A 249 2.56 13.76 -25.75
C LYS A 249 3.91 14.47 -25.62
N ARG A 250 4.48 14.52 -24.41
CA ARG A 250 5.82 15.12 -24.18
C ARG A 250 6.99 14.20 -24.56
N GLY A 251 6.72 12.95 -24.94
CA GLY A 251 7.74 11.98 -25.35
C GLY A 251 8.48 11.28 -24.21
N TYR A 252 7.98 11.35 -22.96
CA TYR A 252 8.66 10.77 -21.79
C TYR A 252 8.08 9.44 -21.31
N ALA A 253 6.94 8.98 -21.84
CA ALA A 253 6.28 7.75 -21.39
C ALA A 253 7.23 6.52 -21.38
N LYS A 254 8.10 6.38 -22.38
CA LYS A 254 9.08 5.29 -22.48
C LYS A 254 10.15 5.28 -21.38
N ASN A 255 10.26 6.34 -20.58
CA ASN A 255 11.18 6.44 -19.44
C ASN A 255 10.48 6.14 -18.09
N ILE A 256 9.15 6.15 -18.07
CA ILE A 256 8.33 6.09 -16.86
C ILE A 256 7.76 4.68 -16.68
N GLN A 257 7.93 4.11 -15.48
CA GLN A 257 7.11 2.97 -15.05
C GLN A 257 5.80 3.46 -14.47
N LEU A 258 4.71 2.81 -14.86
CA LEU A 258 3.45 2.95 -14.14
C LEU A 258 3.36 1.87 -13.07
N ARG A 259 2.92 2.24 -11.88
CA ARG A 259 2.61 1.33 -10.79
C ARG A 259 1.17 1.56 -10.36
N TYR A 260 0.43 0.49 -10.10
CA TYR A 260 -0.94 0.57 -9.62
C TYR A 260 -1.14 -0.31 -8.40
N ASN A 261 -1.85 0.20 -7.41
CA ASN A 261 -2.64 -0.61 -6.50
C ASN A 261 -4.10 -0.32 -6.85
N SER A 262 -4.75 -1.28 -7.51
CA SER A 262 -6.10 -1.10 -8.04
C SER A 262 -6.97 -2.29 -7.64
N ASN A 263 -8.26 -2.04 -7.48
CA ASN A 263 -9.25 -3.09 -7.27
C ASN A 263 -9.63 -3.83 -8.55
N GLY A 264 -9.13 -3.37 -9.72
CA GLY A 264 -9.28 -4.00 -11.02
C GLY A 264 -10.71 -4.19 -11.51
N VAL A 265 -11.71 -3.54 -10.93
CA VAL A 265 -13.12 -3.69 -11.34
C VAL A 265 -13.35 -3.10 -12.73
N GLU A 266 -12.82 -1.89 -12.98
CA GLU A 266 -12.98 -1.19 -14.25
C GLU A 266 -11.64 -1.09 -14.97
N LEU A 267 -11.49 -1.86 -16.06
CA LEU A 267 -10.26 -1.91 -16.87
C LEU A 267 -10.62 -1.69 -18.34
N PRO A 268 -10.91 -0.45 -18.75
CA PRO A 268 -11.31 -0.17 -20.13
C PRO A 268 -10.14 -0.38 -21.09
N THR A 269 -10.41 -0.81 -22.33
CA THR A 269 -9.38 -1.04 -23.36
C THR A 269 -8.43 0.15 -23.56
N ARG A 270 -8.95 1.39 -23.48
CA ARG A 270 -8.11 2.61 -23.57
C ARG A 270 -6.95 2.62 -22.55
N LEU A 271 -7.13 1.99 -21.39
CA LEU A 271 -6.09 1.93 -20.36
C LEU A 271 -4.93 1.03 -20.82
N PHE A 272 -5.24 -0.10 -21.47
CA PHE A 272 -4.22 -1.00 -22.01
C PHE A 272 -3.49 -0.35 -23.19
N ASP A 273 -4.20 0.36 -24.07
CA ASP A 273 -3.61 1.13 -25.18
C ASP A 273 -2.61 2.19 -24.68
N LEU A 274 -2.92 2.85 -23.56
CA LEU A 274 -2.02 3.80 -22.91
C LEU A 274 -0.82 3.08 -22.29
N TRP A 275 -1.03 1.96 -21.58
CA TRP A 275 0.03 1.19 -20.93
C TRP A 275 1.12 0.74 -21.90
N GLU A 276 0.78 0.36 -23.13
CA GLU A 276 1.75 -0.01 -24.17
C GLU A 276 2.80 1.08 -24.46
N LYS A 277 2.47 2.35 -24.21
CA LYS A 277 3.36 3.48 -24.54
C LYS A 277 4.38 3.76 -23.43
N PHE A 278 4.19 3.20 -22.24
CA PHE A 278 5.07 3.36 -21.10
C PHE A 278 6.19 2.34 -21.09
N ARG A 279 7.27 2.63 -20.32
CA ARG A 279 8.41 1.72 -20.22
C ARG A 279 7.98 0.32 -19.80
N ASP A 280 7.23 0.27 -18.71
CA ASP A 280 6.68 -0.94 -18.11
C ASP A 280 5.57 -0.56 -17.11
N VAL A 281 4.68 -1.50 -16.86
CA VAL A 281 3.57 -1.33 -15.91
C VAL A 281 3.63 -2.43 -14.86
N ARG A 282 3.53 -2.04 -13.59
CA ARG A 282 3.34 -2.95 -12.47
C ARG A 282 1.93 -2.79 -11.94
N PHE A 283 1.06 -3.73 -12.27
CA PHE A 283 -0.31 -3.74 -11.82
C PHE A 283 -0.47 -4.66 -10.60
N HIS A 284 -0.64 -4.07 -9.43
CA HIS A 284 -0.96 -4.80 -8.20
C HIS A 284 -2.48 -4.91 -8.06
N TYR A 285 -3.01 -6.09 -8.40
CA TYR A 285 -4.44 -6.40 -8.33
C TYR A 285 -4.86 -6.72 -6.90
N SER A 286 -5.78 -5.92 -6.35
CA SER A 286 -6.13 -5.99 -4.93
C SER A 286 -7.16 -7.09 -4.64
N VAL A 287 -6.74 -8.08 -3.86
CA VAL A 287 -7.50 -9.29 -3.53
C VAL A 287 -6.97 -9.85 -2.22
N ASP A 288 -7.86 -10.23 -1.31
CA ASP A 288 -7.48 -10.46 0.09
C ASP A 288 -7.80 -11.87 0.61
N SER A 289 -8.64 -12.62 -0.10
CA SER A 289 -8.97 -14.00 0.23
C SER A 289 -9.57 -14.71 -1.00
N ILE A 290 -10.27 -15.81 -0.80
CA ILE A 290 -10.99 -16.59 -1.83
C ILE A 290 -12.48 -16.67 -1.53
N GLY A 291 -13.30 -16.82 -2.56
CA GLY A 291 -14.74 -17.03 -2.42
C GLY A 291 -15.42 -15.92 -1.62
N ARG A 292 -16.43 -16.31 -0.83
CA ARG A 292 -17.25 -15.40 -0.02
C ARG A 292 -16.44 -14.56 0.98
N MET A 293 -15.28 -15.04 1.41
CA MET A 293 -14.37 -14.27 2.27
C MET A 293 -13.82 -13.04 1.54
N ASN A 294 -13.49 -13.17 0.25
CA ASN A 294 -13.07 -12.02 -0.54
C ASN A 294 -14.24 -11.06 -0.78
N ASP A 295 -15.46 -11.58 -1.04
CA ASP A 295 -16.67 -10.76 -1.23
C ASP A 295 -16.97 -9.92 0.01
N TYR A 296 -16.81 -10.52 1.18
CA TYR A 296 -16.94 -9.86 2.47
C TYR A 296 -15.90 -8.74 2.64
N ILE A 297 -14.63 -9.04 2.37
CA ILE A 297 -13.52 -8.10 2.58
C ILE A 297 -13.55 -6.97 1.53
N ARG A 298 -13.85 -7.29 0.26
CA ARG A 298 -13.82 -6.40 -0.93
C ARG A 298 -15.23 -6.08 -1.44
N PHE A 299 -16.17 -5.89 -0.52
CA PHE A 299 -17.58 -5.59 -0.81
C PHE A 299 -17.77 -4.37 -1.75
N PRO A 300 -18.72 -4.41 -2.70
CA PRO A 300 -19.66 -5.49 -3.02
C PRO A 300 -19.18 -6.41 -4.16
N PHE A 301 -17.88 -6.50 -4.45
CA PHE A 301 -17.42 -7.22 -5.63
C PHE A 301 -17.41 -8.73 -5.41
N ALA A 302 -18.12 -9.46 -6.27
CA ALA A 302 -18.25 -10.90 -6.17
C ALA A 302 -16.96 -11.62 -6.63
N TRP A 303 -16.69 -12.76 -6.01
CA TRP A 303 -15.48 -13.55 -6.24
C TRP A 303 -15.39 -14.01 -7.68
N GLN A 304 -16.51 -14.43 -8.26
CA GLN A 304 -16.56 -14.82 -9.67
C GLN A 304 -16.10 -13.69 -10.60
N ASP A 305 -16.41 -12.43 -10.27
CA ASP A 305 -16.01 -11.28 -11.08
C ASP A 305 -14.56 -10.89 -10.78
N THR A 306 -14.08 -11.10 -9.55
CA THR A 306 -12.65 -11.05 -9.20
C THR A 306 -11.84 -12.03 -10.06
N VAL A 307 -12.31 -13.27 -10.17
CA VAL A 307 -11.68 -14.31 -11.00
C VAL A 307 -11.75 -13.95 -12.49
N LYS A 308 -12.86 -13.39 -12.98
CA LYS A 308 -12.93 -12.89 -14.37
C LYS A 308 -11.88 -11.82 -14.64
N GLN A 309 -11.65 -10.89 -13.71
CA GLN A 309 -10.65 -9.84 -13.89
C GLN A 309 -9.21 -10.37 -13.82
N PHE A 310 -8.93 -11.39 -13.00
CA PHE A 310 -7.66 -12.12 -13.09
C PHE A 310 -7.41 -12.64 -14.51
N TRP A 311 -8.38 -13.35 -15.10
CA TRP A 311 -8.25 -13.87 -16.46
C TRP A 311 -8.26 -12.79 -17.54
N HIS A 312 -8.97 -11.69 -17.33
CA HIS A 312 -8.93 -10.56 -18.25
C HIS A 312 -7.53 -9.96 -18.31
N LEU A 313 -6.92 -9.71 -17.15
CA LEU A 313 -5.54 -9.25 -17.04
C LEU A 313 -4.55 -10.27 -17.62
N ASP A 314 -4.68 -11.55 -17.26
CA ASP A 314 -3.77 -12.61 -17.69
C ASP A 314 -3.75 -12.80 -19.22
N ASN A 315 -4.91 -12.69 -19.86
CA ASN A 315 -5.06 -12.93 -21.29
C ASN A 315 -4.89 -11.69 -22.17
N ASN A 316 -5.17 -10.49 -21.66
CA ASN A 316 -5.29 -9.29 -22.49
C ASN A 316 -4.33 -8.14 -22.12
N ALA A 317 -3.63 -8.21 -20.99
CA ALA A 317 -2.68 -7.16 -20.65
C ALA A 317 -1.49 -7.13 -21.63
N PRO A 318 -1.01 -5.94 -22.04
CA PRO A 318 0.17 -5.80 -22.88
C PRO A 318 1.43 -6.48 -22.32
N ASP A 319 2.39 -6.79 -23.19
CA ASP A 319 3.63 -7.51 -22.83
C ASP A 319 4.54 -6.77 -21.84
N ASN A 320 4.43 -5.44 -21.77
CA ASN A 320 5.17 -4.63 -20.80
C ASN A 320 4.48 -4.56 -19.41
N VAL A 321 3.41 -5.32 -19.17
CA VAL A 321 2.65 -5.34 -17.91
C VAL A 321 3.03 -6.55 -17.06
N GLU A 322 3.58 -6.28 -15.88
CA GLU A 322 3.74 -7.23 -14.79
C GLU A 322 2.51 -7.19 -13.88
N ILE A 323 1.84 -8.33 -13.71
CA ILE A 323 0.66 -8.45 -12.84
C ILE A 323 1.05 -9.16 -11.57
N THR A 324 0.70 -8.59 -10.43
CA THR A 324 0.88 -9.24 -9.12
C THR A 324 -0.36 -9.00 -8.27
N THR A 325 -0.62 -9.86 -7.30
CA THR A 325 -1.64 -9.59 -6.27
C THR A 325 -1.20 -8.45 -5.34
N ALA A 326 -2.14 -7.82 -4.65
CA ALA A 326 -1.90 -6.90 -3.54
C ALA A 326 -2.87 -7.24 -2.40
N CYS A 327 -2.50 -8.26 -1.64
CA CYS A 327 -3.26 -8.66 -0.45
C CYS A 327 -2.98 -7.69 0.72
N ALA A 328 -4.05 -7.17 1.30
CA ALA A 328 -4.05 -6.41 2.54
C ALA A 328 -4.24 -7.39 3.71
N VAL A 329 -3.13 -7.88 4.25
CA VAL A 329 -3.13 -8.86 5.34
C VAL A 329 -3.62 -8.21 6.61
N SER A 330 -4.70 -8.75 7.15
CA SER A 330 -5.45 -8.26 8.30
C SER A 330 -5.83 -9.44 9.20
N ALA A 331 -6.45 -9.13 10.35
CA ALA A 331 -7.05 -10.14 11.22
C ALA A 331 -8.00 -11.08 10.46
N LEU A 332 -8.70 -10.58 9.42
CA LEU A 332 -9.76 -11.30 8.70
C LEU A 332 -9.25 -12.37 7.72
N ASN A 333 -8.00 -12.28 7.26
CA ASN A 333 -7.52 -13.18 6.21
C ASN A 333 -6.24 -13.94 6.56
N ILE A 334 -5.48 -13.54 7.59
CA ILE A 334 -4.18 -14.16 7.86
C ILE A 334 -4.28 -15.68 8.04
N TYR A 335 -5.34 -16.19 8.68
CA TYR A 335 -5.59 -17.62 8.82
C TYR A 335 -5.83 -18.34 7.46
N TYR A 336 -6.47 -17.66 6.50
CA TYR A 336 -6.91 -18.23 5.22
C TYR A 336 -5.93 -18.01 4.06
N LEU A 337 -4.83 -17.27 4.27
CA LEU A 337 -3.86 -17.04 3.19
C LEU A 337 -3.22 -18.32 2.64
N PRO A 338 -2.92 -19.38 3.43
CA PRO A 338 -2.49 -20.66 2.86
C PRO A 338 -3.46 -21.18 1.80
N ASP A 339 -4.77 -21.07 2.02
CA ASP A 339 -5.80 -21.52 1.09
C ASP A 339 -5.84 -20.64 -0.16
N PHE A 340 -5.70 -19.31 0.02
CA PHE A 340 -5.59 -18.39 -1.11
C PHE A 340 -4.35 -18.66 -1.96
N VAL A 341 -3.20 -18.98 -1.34
CA VAL A 341 -1.99 -19.34 -2.09
C VAL A 341 -2.19 -20.66 -2.84
N ARG A 342 -2.76 -21.70 -2.21
CA ARG A 342 -3.11 -22.97 -2.89
C ARG A 342 -4.01 -22.72 -4.10
N TRP A 343 -5.06 -21.90 -3.94
CA TRP A 343 -5.92 -21.51 -5.04
C TRP A 343 -5.12 -20.82 -6.15
N LYS A 344 -4.32 -19.80 -5.83
CA LYS A 344 -3.56 -19.03 -6.83
C LYS A 344 -2.64 -19.93 -7.64
N VAL A 345 -1.82 -20.75 -6.99
CA VAL A 345 -0.80 -21.56 -7.67
C VAL A 345 -1.41 -22.69 -8.50
N SER A 346 -2.64 -23.13 -8.17
CA SER A 346 -3.38 -24.12 -8.97
C SER A 346 -4.07 -23.55 -10.21
N GLN A 347 -4.18 -22.22 -10.38
CA GLN A 347 -4.89 -21.62 -11.53
C GLN A 347 -4.10 -21.69 -12.84
N ASN A 348 -2.78 -21.94 -12.81
CA ASN A 348 -1.92 -21.90 -14.01
C ASN A 348 -1.98 -20.57 -14.79
N PHE A 349 -2.02 -19.44 -14.07
CA PHE A 349 -1.93 -18.11 -14.66
C PHE A 349 -0.60 -17.91 -15.38
N LYS A 350 -0.64 -17.26 -16.55
CA LYS A 350 0.53 -17.02 -17.39
C LYS A 350 1.26 -15.72 -17.08
N ARG A 351 0.65 -14.80 -16.32
CA ARG A 351 1.19 -13.45 -16.03
C ARG A 351 1.07 -13.06 -14.56
N VAL A 352 0.14 -13.65 -13.81
CA VAL A 352 -0.16 -13.26 -12.42
C VAL A 352 0.86 -13.83 -11.43
N ASN A 353 1.65 -12.94 -10.81
CA ASN A 353 2.76 -13.28 -9.92
C ASN A 353 3.65 -14.38 -10.52
N LEU A 354 4.09 -14.20 -11.77
CA LEU A 354 5.11 -15.06 -12.36
C LEU A 354 6.39 -15.01 -11.52
N TRP A 355 7.09 -16.14 -11.41
CA TRP A 355 8.40 -16.17 -10.79
C TRP A 355 9.36 -15.15 -11.44
N PRO A 356 10.15 -14.38 -10.66
CA PRO A 356 10.33 -14.45 -9.21
C PRO A 356 9.39 -13.56 -8.38
N SER A 357 8.40 -12.90 -9.00
CA SER A 357 7.52 -11.95 -8.33
C SER A 357 6.63 -12.62 -7.30
N GLY A 358 6.76 -12.21 -6.03
CA GLY A 358 6.09 -12.88 -4.90
C GLY A 358 6.54 -14.32 -4.71
N ALA A 359 7.71 -14.70 -5.24
CA ALA A 359 8.20 -16.07 -5.33
C ALA A 359 7.19 -17.03 -5.99
N GLY A 360 6.41 -16.54 -6.95
CA GLY A 360 5.36 -17.34 -7.60
C GLY A 360 4.07 -17.48 -6.78
N LEU A 361 4.01 -16.93 -5.56
CA LEU A 361 2.88 -17.04 -4.66
C LEU A 361 1.99 -15.80 -4.79
N ILE A 362 1.99 -14.93 -3.76
CA ILE A 362 1.23 -13.68 -3.71
C ILE A 362 2.14 -12.55 -3.23
N ASN A 363 1.73 -11.30 -3.50
CA ASN A 363 2.33 -10.13 -2.86
C ASN A 363 1.34 -9.54 -1.85
N TRP A 364 1.87 -9.02 -0.76
CA TRP A 364 1.04 -8.47 0.31
C TRP A 364 1.67 -7.31 1.06
N HIS A 365 0.80 -6.60 1.78
CA HIS A 365 1.12 -5.58 2.77
C HIS A 365 0.22 -5.77 4.00
N PHE A 366 0.66 -5.32 5.17
CA PHE A 366 -0.18 -5.38 6.37
C PHE A 366 -1.14 -4.20 6.47
N VAL A 367 -2.34 -4.48 6.96
CA VAL A 367 -3.28 -3.49 7.49
C VAL A 367 -2.76 -3.03 8.85
N TYR A 368 -2.10 -1.87 8.86
CA TYR A 368 -1.75 -1.20 10.12
C TYR A 368 -2.92 -0.40 10.67
N HIS A 369 -3.66 0.26 9.79
CA HIS A 369 -4.87 1.01 10.09
C HIS A 369 -5.97 0.55 9.13
N PRO A 370 -7.22 0.37 9.60
CA PRO A 370 -7.71 0.58 10.96
C PRO A 370 -7.15 -0.44 11.97
N VAL A 371 -6.87 0.03 13.18
CA VAL A 371 -6.10 -0.72 14.17
C VAL A 371 -6.80 -1.98 14.68
N HIS A 372 -8.13 -1.96 14.71
CA HIS A 372 -8.95 -3.09 15.11
C HIS A 372 -8.95 -4.23 14.08
N LEU A 373 -8.44 -4.02 12.85
CA LEU A 373 -8.25 -5.08 11.85
C LEU A 373 -6.79 -5.51 11.71
N ASN A 374 -5.88 -4.99 12.53
CA ASN A 374 -4.48 -5.40 12.49
C ASN A 374 -4.32 -6.86 12.93
N VAL A 375 -3.43 -7.63 12.31
CA VAL A 375 -3.16 -9.04 12.69
C VAL A 375 -2.79 -9.22 14.16
N LYS A 376 -2.17 -8.21 14.79
CA LYS A 376 -1.72 -8.27 16.19
C LYS A 376 -2.89 -8.27 17.19
N VAL A 377 -4.11 -7.89 16.77
CA VAL A 377 -5.29 -7.90 17.66
C VAL A 377 -5.74 -9.31 18.02
N LEU A 378 -5.41 -10.31 17.20
CA LEU A 378 -5.85 -11.69 17.41
C LEU A 378 -5.36 -12.20 18.79
N PRO A 379 -6.21 -12.92 19.55
CA PRO A 379 -5.81 -13.51 20.82
C PRO A 379 -4.77 -14.61 20.62
N ASN A 380 -3.98 -14.90 21.66
CA ASN A 380 -2.86 -15.84 21.55
C ASN A 380 -3.27 -17.24 21.09
N TRP A 381 -4.44 -17.74 21.53
CA TRP A 381 -4.95 -19.04 21.12
C TRP A 381 -5.19 -19.11 19.60
N PHE A 382 -5.73 -18.06 19.00
CA PHE A 382 -5.99 -18.02 17.55
C PHE A 382 -4.71 -17.75 16.75
N LYS A 383 -3.78 -16.97 17.31
CA LYS A 383 -2.43 -16.81 16.75
C LYS A 383 -1.69 -18.15 16.67
N GLN A 384 -1.89 -19.04 17.64
CA GLN A 384 -1.33 -20.39 17.64
C GLN A 384 -1.98 -21.27 16.54
N GLN A 385 -3.29 -21.23 16.37
CA GLN A 385 -3.97 -21.92 15.26
C GLN A 385 -3.49 -21.43 13.88
N CYS A 386 -3.27 -20.12 13.74
CA CYS A 386 -2.66 -19.56 12.52
C CYS A 386 -1.26 -20.13 12.29
N ARG A 387 -0.42 -20.25 13.33
CA ARG A 387 0.92 -20.84 13.21
C ARG A 387 0.86 -22.30 12.75
N GLU A 388 0.03 -23.11 13.39
CA GLU A 388 -0.15 -24.53 13.06
C GLU A 388 -0.56 -24.71 11.59
N LYS A 389 -1.54 -23.94 11.11
CA LYS A 389 -1.97 -23.99 9.71
C LYS A 389 -0.85 -23.65 8.72
N TYR A 390 0.06 -22.75 9.07
CA TYR A 390 1.20 -22.40 8.22
C TYR A 390 2.29 -23.47 8.28
N GLU A 391 2.54 -24.05 9.45
CA GLU A 391 3.48 -25.15 9.64
C GLU A 391 3.06 -26.40 8.85
N GLU A 392 1.75 -26.66 8.73
CA GLU A 392 1.19 -27.70 7.84
C GLU A 392 1.30 -27.34 6.35
N PHE A 393 1.15 -26.05 6.02
CA PHE A 393 1.20 -25.57 4.64
C PHE A 393 2.61 -25.57 4.05
N TYR A 394 3.65 -25.28 4.83
CA TYR A 394 5.01 -25.16 4.30
C TYR A 394 5.53 -26.45 3.65
N PRO A 395 5.43 -27.65 4.26
CA PRO A 395 5.83 -28.90 3.60
C PRO A 395 5.10 -29.13 2.29
N TRP A 396 3.79 -28.87 2.25
CA TRP A 396 3.00 -28.99 1.03
C TRP A 396 3.52 -28.07 -0.08
N MET A 397 3.84 -26.81 0.23
CA MET A 397 4.43 -25.89 -0.75
C MET A 397 5.83 -26.32 -1.22
N VAL A 398 6.65 -26.90 -0.34
CA VAL A 398 7.98 -27.39 -0.70
C VAL A 398 7.88 -28.59 -1.63
N GLU A 399 6.93 -29.49 -1.39
CA GLU A 399 6.64 -30.63 -2.28
C GLU A 399 6.10 -30.16 -3.63
N ASN A 400 5.26 -29.11 -3.63
CA ASN A 400 4.60 -28.57 -4.82
C ASN A 400 5.27 -27.29 -5.36
N TRP A 401 6.58 -27.14 -5.16
CA TRP A 401 7.33 -25.92 -5.50
C TRP A 401 7.22 -25.52 -6.98
N GLU A 402 7.03 -26.49 -7.88
CA GLU A 402 6.87 -26.28 -9.32
C GLU A 402 5.63 -25.43 -9.66
N LEU A 403 4.57 -25.49 -8.83
CA LEU A 403 3.36 -24.67 -9.02
C LEU A 403 3.64 -23.17 -8.85
N ALA A 404 4.72 -22.81 -8.16
CA ALA A 404 5.19 -21.43 -8.05
C ALA A 404 5.96 -20.97 -9.31
N GLY A 405 6.23 -21.86 -10.26
CA GLY A 405 7.02 -21.56 -11.47
C GLY A 405 8.49 -21.26 -11.17
N ALA A 406 9.02 -21.69 -10.02
CA ALA A 406 10.44 -21.54 -9.72
C ALA A 406 11.28 -22.43 -10.66
N PRO A 407 12.58 -22.13 -10.88
CA PRO A 407 13.46 -22.97 -11.70
C PRO A 407 13.91 -24.26 -10.99
N SER A 408 13.98 -24.22 -9.65
CA SER A 408 14.33 -25.36 -8.81
C SER A 408 13.69 -25.24 -7.42
N GLN A 409 13.59 -26.37 -6.70
CA GLN A 409 13.18 -26.37 -5.30
C GLN A 409 14.13 -25.54 -4.42
N HIS A 410 15.43 -25.52 -4.76
CA HIS A 410 16.42 -24.72 -4.05
C HIS A 410 16.14 -23.22 -4.20
N ASP A 411 15.85 -22.75 -5.42
CA ASP A 411 15.50 -21.34 -5.67
C ASP A 411 14.21 -20.95 -4.92
N PHE A 412 13.21 -21.83 -4.93
CA PHE A 412 11.95 -21.61 -4.22
C PHE A 412 12.17 -21.47 -2.70
N THR A 413 12.86 -22.43 -2.08
CA THR A 413 13.07 -22.50 -0.62
C THR A 413 14.01 -21.41 -0.10
N THR A 414 14.94 -20.94 -0.92
CA THR A 414 15.88 -19.89 -0.54
C THR A 414 15.37 -18.47 -0.80
N SER A 415 14.31 -18.31 -1.61
CA SER A 415 13.71 -17.02 -1.95
C SER A 415 13.28 -16.21 -0.72
N LYS A 416 13.71 -14.95 -0.68
CA LYS A 416 13.32 -13.99 0.37
C LYS A 416 11.85 -13.59 0.32
N PHE A 417 11.18 -13.82 -0.82
CA PHE A 417 9.78 -13.45 -1.02
C PHE A 417 8.81 -14.64 -0.93
N GLY A 418 9.33 -15.86 -0.73
CA GLY A 418 8.54 -17.10 -0.57
C GLY A 418 8.24 -17.42 0.89
N LEU A 419 8.46 -18.68 1.29
CA LEU A 419 8.09 -19.19 2.62
C LEU A 419 8.69 -18.39 3.78
N LYS A 420 9.95 -17.94 3.66
CA LYS A 420 10.59 -17.07 4.68
C LYS A 420 9.83 -15.77 4.94
N ARG A 421 9.20 -15.21 3.91
CA ARG A 421 8.38 -14.00 4.05
C ARG A 421 7.07 -14.30 4.77
N MET A 422 6.47 -15.47 4.52
CA MET A 422 5.27 -15.94 5.22
C MET A 422 5.55 -16.26 6.69
N GLU A 423 6.72 -16.85 6.99
CA GLU A 423 7.17 -17.05 8.38
C GLU A 423 7.36 -15.72 9.10
N GLY A 424 8.02 -14.76 8.44
CA GLY A 424 8.09 -13.39 8.96
C GLY A 424 6.70 -12.82 9.25
N MET A 425 5.70 -13.09 8.40
CA MET A 425 4.35 -12.58 8.60
C MET A 425 3.69 -13.13 9.87
N ILE A 426 3.88 -14.42 10.17
CA ILE A 426 3.47 -15.00 11.44
C ILE A 426 4.25 -14.39 12.61
N ASN A 427 5.56 -14.19 12.47
CA ASN A 427 6.37 -13.54 13.49
C ASN A 427 5.92 -12.10 13.77
N PHE A 428 5.55 -11.32 12.76
CA PHE A 428 4.98 -9.97 12.93
C PHE A 428 3.66 -10.00 13.71
N MET A 429 2.77 -10.94 13.40
CA MET A 429 1.52 -11.12 14.13
C MET A 429 1.76 -11.42 15.62
N CYS A 430 2.80 -12.22 15.93
CA CYS A 430 3.16 -12.60 17.30
C CYS A 430 4.06 -11.58 18.03
N ALA A 431 4.64 -10.59 17.34
CA ALA A 431 5.66 -9.70 17.90
C ALA A 431 5.15 -8.81 19.05
N GLU A 432 3.86 -8.46 19.05
CA GLU A 432 3.21 -7.68 20.10
C GLU A 432 1.81 -8.23 20.36
N ASP A 433 1.32 -8.07 21.59
CA ASP A 433 -0.05 -8.40 21.94
C ASP A 433 -0.95 -7.15 21.90
N TRP A 434 -1.84 -7.10 20.91
CA TRP A 434 -2.85 -6.04 20.79
C TRP A 434 -4.26 -6.58 21.10
N SER A 435 -4.38 -7.73 21.77
CA SER A 435 -5.68 -8.35 22.11
C SER A 435 -6.59 -7.46 22.96
N VAL A 436 -6.04 -6.45 23.63
CA VAL A 436 -6.80 -5.36 24.26
C VAL A 436 -7.75 -4.63 23.28
N ARG A 437 -7.49 -4.69 21.97
CA ARG A 437 -8.33 -4.14 20.90
C ARG A 437 -9.38 -5.11 20.37
N MET A 438 -9.44 -6.36 20.84
CA MET A 438 -10.48 -7.31 20.42
C MET A 438 -11.92 -6.82 20.63
N PRO A 439 -12.25 -6.06 21.70
CA PRO A 439 -13.56 -5.44 21.81
C PRO A 439 -13.89 -4.48 20.65
N GLU A 440 -12.89 -3.77 20.12
CA GLU A 440 -13.06 -2.92 18.93
C GLU A 440 -13.34 -3.76 17.68
N PHE A 441 -12.60 -4.88 17.50
CA PHE A 441 -12.81 -5.82 16.39
C PHE A 441 -14.22 -6.42 16.43
N LYS A 442 -14.62 -6.98 17.58
CA LYS A 442 -15.93 -7.62 17.77
C LYS A 442 -17.08 -6.66 17.50
N GLU A 443 -17.05 -5.48 18.11
CA GLU A 443 -18.09 -4.48 17.88
C GLU A 443 -18.18 -4.07 16.41
N TYR A 444 -17.03 -3.81 15.78
CA TYR A 444 -16.97 -3.40 14.39
C TYR A 444 -17.60 -4.45 13.46
N ILE A 445 -17.18 -5.71 13.58
CA ILE A 445 -17.67 -6.81 12.74
C ILE A 445 -19.17 -7.05 12.94
N ILE A 446 -19.64 -7.12 14.19
CA ILE A 446 -21.07 -7.35 14.49
C ILE A 446 -21.95 -6.24 13.91
N ARG A 447 -21.51 -4.97 13.99
CA ARG A 447 -22.28 -3.85 13.43
C ARG A 447 -22.22 -3.84 11.91
N MET A 448 -21.06 -4.07 11.31
CA MET A 448 -20.91 -4.10 9.86
C MET A 448 -21.70 -5.24 9.21
N ASP A 449 -21.81 -6.39 9.87
CA ASP A 449 -22.63 -7.51 9.41
C ASP A 449 -24.11 -7.13 9.28
N LYS A 450 -24.64 -6.41 10.26
CA LYS A 450 -26.02 -5.90 10.22
C LYS A 450 -26.20 -4.90 9.08
N ILE A 451 -25.29 -3.93 8.96
CA ILE A 451 -25.35 -2.87 7.94
C ILE A 451 -25.28 -3.45 6.52
N ARG A 452 -24.43 -4.45 6.31
CA ARG A 452 -24.20 -5.04 4.98
C ARG A 452 -25.02 -6.29 4.69
N SER A 453 -25.82 -6.75 5.66
CA SER A 453 -26.53 -8.03 5.58
C SER A 453 -25.58 -9.21 5.27
N THR A 454 -24.43 -9.22 5.94
CA THR A 454 -23.44 -10.30 5.88
C THR A 454 -23.42 -11.09 7.18
N ASN A 455 -22.75 -12.25 7.18
CA ASN A 455 -22.62 -13.10 8.36
C ASN A 455 -21.18 -13.59 8.50
N PHE A 456 -20.44 -13.00 9.44
CA PHE A 456 -19.05 -13.31 9.69
C PHE A 456 -18.83 -14.76 10.12
N GLN A 457 -19.66 -15.31 11.01
CA GLN A 457 -19.49 -16.69 11.50
C GLN A 457 -19.70 -17.72 10.40
N GLU A 458 -20.64 -17.45 9.49
CA GLU A 458 -20.89 -18.31 8.34
C GLU A 458 -19.76 -18.22 7.30
N ILE A 459 -19.20 -17.03 7.10
CA ILE A 459 -18.18 -16.77 6.07
C ILE A 459 -16.76 -17.15 6.55
N PHE A 460 -16.50 -17.03 7.85
CA PHE A 460 -15.21 -17.31 8.49
C PHE A 460 -15.39 -18.28 9.68
N PRO A 461 -15.75 -19.55 9.43
CA PRO A 461 -16.15 -20.47 10.50
C PRO A 461 -15.04 -20.73 11.52
N GLU A 462 -13.78 -20.80 11.11
CA GLU A 462 -12.63 -20.97 12.02
C GLU A 462 -12.38 -19.74 12.89
N MET A 463 -12.95 -18.59 12.53
CA MET A 463 -12.86 -17.34 13.27
C MET A 463 -14.11 -17.07 14.11
N ALA A 464 -15.14 -17.93 14.09
CA ALA A 464 -16.44 -17.63 14.69
C ALA A 464 -16.34 -17.26 16.19
N GLU A 465 -15.50 -17.99 16.94
CA GLU A 465 -15.25 -17.77 18.38
C GLU A 465 -14.62 -16.40 18.70
N LEU A 466 -14.07 -15.68 17.71
CA LEU A 466 -13.51 -14.34 17.92
C LEU A 466 -14.58 -13.28 18.18
N ILE A 467 -15.83 -13.54 17.78
CA ILE A 467 -16.95 -12.62 17.98
C ILE A 467 -18.07 -13.19 18.86
N ASP A 468 -17.90 -14.41 19.39
CA ASP A 468 -18.82 -15.00 20.37
C ASP A 468 -18.79 -14.28 21.72
#